data_AF-A0A521WPZ5-F1
#
_entry.id   AF-A0A521WPZ5-F1
#
_cell.length_a   1.000
_cell.length_b   1.000
_cell.length_c   1.000
_cell.angle_alpha   90.00
_cell.angle_beta   90.00
_cell.angle_gamma   90.00
#
_symmetry.space_group_name_H-M   'P 1'
#
loop_
_entity.id
_entity.type
_entity.pdbx_description
1 polymer ?
#
loop_
_entity_poly.entity_id
_entity_poly.type
_entity_poly.pdbx_seq_one_letter_code
_entity_poly.pdbx_strand_id
1 'polypeptide(L)'
;MNTIRFVVGTRDDLRSSVWRLWANKNDLYLAARSHAMISKFSFHRSGKYRFAVNSTVEREDDASDRALYKWTRPDEFAPGWTRCFGILVPPRVTEMPFGNTFDEGKSIECVSPPADGKKTIFNIILSHKAATPEHVVSGSAHQVKILGRIEMPQEIAWLVTFEDDFTVAEAAVVQDHFDKLKIHLKPGNTGDGMNHTFLHAIKQGVIPFLIDIELGKENLDIPEN
;
A
#
# COMPACT_ATOMS: atom_id res chain seq x y z
N MET A 1 15.12 -8.43 -12.78
CA MET A 1 14.80 -7.25 -11.94
C MET A 1 14.05 -7.78 -10.72
N ASN A 2 14.60 -7.63 -9.51
CA ASN A 2 13.93 -8.14 -8.30
C ASN A 2 12.69 -7.29 -8.03
N THR A 3 11.53 -7.93 -8.01
CA THR A 3 10.23 -7.31 -7.80
C THR A 3 9.39 -8.26 -6.98
N ILE A 4 8.77 -7.75 -5.92
CA ILE A 4 7.78 -8.46 -5.12
C ILE A 4 6.42 -7.87 -5.48
N ARG A 5 5.44 -8.73 -5.71
CA ARG A 5 4.04 -8.32 -5.83
C ARG A 5 3.25 -9.00 -4.75
N PHE A 6 2.33 -8.28 -4.14
CA PHE A 6 1.60 -8.79 -3.00
C PHE A 6 0.22 -8.15 -2.91
N VAL A 7 -0.69 -8.84 -2.26
CA VAL A 7 -2.08 -8.44 -2.10
C VAL A 7 -2.69 -9.13 -0.88
N VAL A 8 -3.70 -8.53 -0.27
CA VAL A 8 -4.58 -9.21 0.69
C VAL A 8 -5.78 -9.77 -0.06
N GLY A 9 -6.12 -11.02 0.21
CA GLY A 9 -7.24 -11.71 -0.41
C GLY A 9 -6.80 -12.91 -1.27
N THR A 10 -7.71 -13.33 -2.13
CA THR A 10 -7.52 -14.44 -3.07
C THR A 10 -7.61 -13.93 -4.51
N ARG A 11 -7.45 -14.83 -5.48
CA ARG A 11 -7.64 -14.49 -6.90
C ARG A 11 -9.07 -14.06 -7.23
N ASP A 12 -10.03 -14.57 -6.49
CA ASP A 12 -11.46 -14.35 -6.72
C ASP A 12 -12.10 -13.46 -5.64
N ASP A 13 -11.30 -12.91 -4.73
CA ASP A 13 -11.73 -12.04 -3.64
C ASP A 13 -10.57 -11.15 -3.18
N LEU A 14 -10.25 -10.14 -4.00
CA LEU A 14 -9.30 -9.11 -3.64
C LEU A 14 -9.83 -8.24 -2.49
N ARG A 15 -8.97 -7.96 -1.51
CA ARG A 15 -9.28 -7.14 -0.32
C ARG A 15 -8.33 -5.94 -0.19
N SER A 16 -7.37 -5.83 -1.10
CA SER A 16 -6.45 -4.69 -1.19
C SER A 16 -6.03 -4.48 -2.64
N SER A 17 -5.38 -3.34 -2.90
CA SER A 17 -4.69 -3.12 -4.15
C SER A 17 -3.61 -4.19 -4.37
N VAL A 18 -3.38 -4.59 -5.62
CA VAL A 18 -2.20 -5.39 -5.97
C VAL A 18 -0.98 -4.47 -5.93
N TRP A 19 -0.17 -4.59 -4.89
CA TRP A 19 1.03 -3.77 -4.71
C TRP A 19 2.23 -4.36 -5.43
N ARG A 20 3.12 -3.47 -5.88
CA ARG A 20 4.41 -3.82 -6.46
C ARG A 20 5.51 -3.09 -5.71
N LEU A 21 6.48 -3.84 -5.20
CA LEU A 21 7.73 -3.34 -4.63
C LEU A 21 8.89 -3.74 -5.54
N TRP A 22 9.75 -2.80 -5.93
CA TRP A 22 10.90 -3.09 -6.78
C TRP A 22 12.04 -2.10 -6.54
N ALA A 23 13.26 -2.51 -6.89
CA ALA A 23 14.43 -1.65 -6.78
C ALA A 23 15.01 -1.27 -8.15
N ASN A 24 15.69 -0.13 -8.18
CA ASN A 24 16.61 0.27 -9.24
C ASN A 24 17.89 0.80 -8.58
N LYS A 25 19.01 0.07 -8.74
CA LYS A 25 20.24 0.33 -7.98
C LYS A 25 19.93 0.29 -6.47
N ASN A 26 20.16 1.40 -5.75
CA ASN A 26 19.88 1.54 -4.32
C ASN A 26 18.60 2.32 -4.01
N ASP A 27 17.78 2.58 -5.02
CA ASP A 27 16.47 3.22 -4.83
C ASP A 27 15.38 2.15 -4.85
N LEU A 28 14.46 2.23 -3.89
CA LEU A 28 13.31 1.34 -3.78
C LEU A 28 12.03 2.09 -4.17
N TYR A 29 11.09 1.40 -4.79
CA TYR A 29 9.84 1.96 -5.28
C TYR A 29 8.67 1.07 -4.92
N LEU A 30 7.57 1.67 -4.51
CA LEU A 30 6.31 1.01 -4.19
C LEU A 30 5.18 1.70 -4.94
N ALA A 31 4.29 0.93 -5.56
CA ALA A 31 3.06 1.45 -6.13
C ALA A 31 1.98 0.36 -6.24
N ALA A 32 0.71 0.76 -6.14
CA ALA A 32 -0.40 -0.08 -6.55
C ALA A 32 -0.36 -0.29 -8.07
N ARG A 33 -0.65 -1.50 -8.56
CA ARG A 33 -0.58 -1.86 -9.99
C ARG A 33 -1.44 -0.94 -10.84
N SER A 34 -2.66 -0.63 -10.39
CA SER A 34 -3.59 0.28 -11.06
C SER A 34 -3.02 1.69 -11.22
N HIS A 35 -2.22 2.15 -10.24
CA HIS A 35 -1.73 3.52 -10.18
C HIS A 35 -0.24 3.67 -10.52
N ALA A 36 0.49 2.59 -10.80
CA ALA A 36 1.96 2.63 -10.90
C ALA A 36 2.51 3.55 -12.00
N MET A 37 1.71 3.85 -13.03
CA MET A 37 2.05 4.82 -14.09
C MET A 37 1.74 6.26 -13.67
N ILE A 38 0.84 6.46 -12.71
CA ILE A 38 0.30 7.74 -12.25
C ILE A 38 1.03 8.21 -11.00
N SER A 39 1.18 7.36 -9.98
CA SER A 39 1.80 7.71 -8.71
C SER A 39 2.66 6.57 -8.15
N LYS A 40 3.66 6.94 -7.35
CA LYS A 40 4.51 5.98 -6.64
C LYS A 40 5.15 6.58 -5.41
N PHE A 41 5.43 5.71 -4.46
CA PHE A 41 6.37 5.96 -3.38
C PHE A 41 7.78 5.65 -3.87
N SER A 42 8.73 6.50 -3.52
CA SER A 42 10.15 6.34 -3.84
C SER A 42 11.00 6.57 -2.61
N PHE A 43 11.87 5.61 -2.34
CA PHE A 43 12.78 5.57 -1.21
C PHE A 43 14.21 5.67 -1.76
N HIS A 44 14.71 6.90 -1.89
CA HIS A 44 16.01 7.12 -2.50
C HIS A 44 17.16 6.81 -1.54
N ARG A 45 18.28 6.33 -2.07
CA ARG A 45 19.54 6.08 -1.32
C ARG A 45 19.97 7.29 -0.48
N SER A 46 19.70 8.50 -0.96
CA SER A 46 20.02 9.76 -0.26
C SER A 46 19.25 9.96 1.05
N GLY A 47 18.29 9.08 1.36
CA GLY A 47 17.38 9.22 2.50
C GLY A 47 16.24 10.20 2.25
N LYS A 48 16.10 10.75 1.04
CA LYS A 48 14.95 11.58 0.66
C LYS A 48 13.83 10.69 0.13
N TYR A 49 12.76 10.55 0.89
CA TYR A 49 11.62 9.72 0.53
C TYR A 49 10.45 10.59 0.10
N ARG A 50 9.61 10.07 -0.81
CA ARG A 50 8.45 10.82 -1.32
C ARG A 50 7.37 9.94 -1.91
N PHE A 51 6.15 10.46 -1.88
CA PHE A 51 5.03 10.06 -2.72
C PHE A 51 4.85 11.14 -3.79
N ALA A 52 4.89 10.75 -5.06
CA ALA A 52 4.82 11.68 -6.18
C ALA A 52 3.89 11.16 -7.25
N VAL A 53 3.25 12.09 -7.94
CA VAL A 53 2.47 11.84 -9.16
C VAL A 53 3.33 12.11 -10.41
N ASN A 54 2.95 11.55 -11.54
CA ASN A 54 3.60 11.79 -12.81
C ASN A 54 3.23 13.20 -13.35
N SER A 55 3.79 13.59 -14.50
CA SER A 55 3.53 14.90 -15.12
C SER A 55 2.22 14.98 -15.92
N THR A 56 1.51 13.87 -16.09
CA THR A 56 0.25 13.85 -16.84
C THR A 56 -0.96 14.07 -15.95
N VAL A 57 -0.77 14.13 -14.63
CA VAL A 57 -1.81 14.54 -13.69
C VAL A 57 -1.78 16.06 -13.60
N GLU A 58 -2.85 16.69 -14.10
CA GLU A 58 -3.07 18.13 -13.88
C GLU A 58 -3.18 18.40 -12.39
N ARG A 59 -2.46 19.43 -11.94
CA ARG A 59 -2.51 19.90 -10.56
C ARG A 59 -3.07 21.31 -10.57
N GLU A 60 -3.87 21.63 -9.55
CA GLU A 60 -4.37 22.99 -9.36
C GLU A 60 -3.25 23.98 -8.97
N ASP A 61 -2.12 23.48 -8.46
CA ASP A 61 -0.94 24.28 -8.17
C ASP A 61 0.12 24.19 -9.28
N ASP A 62 0.61 25.34 -9.75
CA ASP A 62 1.74 25.47 -10.70
C ASP A 62 3.10 25.02 -10.13
N ALA A 63 3.09 24.16 -9.11
CA ALA A 63 4.28 23.68 -8.44
C ALA A 63 5.09 22.77 -9.38
N SER A 64 6.35 23.17 -9.64
CA SER A 64 7.28 22.37 -10.43
C SER A 64 7.66 21.03 -9.77
N ASP A 65 7.48 20.91 -8.45
CA ASP A 65 7.72 19.67 -7.72
C ASP A 65 6.46 18.81 -7.60
N ARG A 66 6.52 17.64 -8.24
CA ARG A 66 5.44 16.65 -8.32
C ARG A 66 5.31 15.77 -7.07
N ALA A 67 6.15 15.98 -6.06
CA ALA A 67 6.00 15.29 -4.78
C ALA A 67 4.83 15.88 -3.99
N LEU A 68 3.83 15.05 -3.72
CA LEU A 68 2.70 15.40 -2.85
C LEU A 68 3.09 15.28 -1.38
N TYR A 69 3.91 14.28 -1.05
CA TYR A 69 4.44 14.08 0.30
C TYR A 69 5.93 13.79 0.24
N LYS A 70 6.68 14.33 1.21
CA LYS A 70 8.11 14.11 1.38
C LYS A 70 8.40 13.82 2.83
N TRP A 71 9.30 12.89 3.08
CA TRP A 71 9.85 12.62 4.40
C TRP A 71 11.29 12.16 4.27
N THR A 72 12.02 12.18 5.37
CA THR A 72 13.37 11.64 5.42
C THR A 72 13.35 10.19 5.84
N ARG A 73 14.42 9.46 5.50
CA ARG A 73 14.68 8.13 6.05
C ARG A 73 14.57 8.20 7.58
N PRO A 74 13.69 7.38 8.19
CA PRO A 74 13.58 7.33 9.63
C PRO A 74 14.86 6.80 10.28
N ASP A 75 15.01 7.05 11.57
CA ASP A 75 16.11 6.48 12.35
C ASP A 75 16.02 4.95 12.40
N GLU A 76 17.16 4.33 12.69
CA GLU A 76 17.22 2.91 12.91
C GLU A 76 16.47 2.52 14.18
N PHE A 77 15.58 1.53 14.09
CA PHE A 77 14.91 0.98 15.27
C PHE A 77 15.76 -0.10 15.97
N ALA A 78 16.76 -0.63 15.25
CA ALA A 78 17.81 -1.51 15.75
C ALA A 78 19.04 -1.33 14.84
N PRO A 79 20.27 -1.59 15.32
CA PRO A 79 21.49 -1.35 14.53
C PRO A 79 21.44 -1.98 13.13
N GLY A 80 21.52 -1.14 12.10
CA GLY A 80 21.45 -1.53 10.70
C GLY A 80 20.05 -1.86 10.19
N TRP A 81 18.98 -1.45 10.89
CA TRP A 81 17.57 -1.72 10.53
C TRP A 81 16.71 -0.46 10.56
N THR A 82 16.09 -0.12 9.42
CA THR A 82 15.20 1.03 9.28
C THR A 82 13.82 0.61 8.80
N ARG A 83 12.74 1.02 9.49
CA ARG A 83 11.37 0.86 8.98
C ARG A 83 11.00 2.09 8.16
N CYS A 84 10.77 1.92 6.86
CA CYS A 84 10.62 3.06 5.94
C CYS A 84 9.18 3.49 5.70
N PHE A 85 8.26 2.51 5.66
CA PHE A 85 6.86 2.72 5.29
C PHE A 85 5.99 1.54 5.69
N GLY A 86 4.71 1.80 5.91
CA GLY A 86 3.69 0.77 6.15
C GLY A 86 2.50 0.88 5.20
N ILE A 87 1.90 -0.24 4.84
CA ILE A 87 0.55 -0.31 4.27
C ILE A 87 -0.33 -1.03 5.27
N LEU A 88 -1.46 -0.42 5.61
CA LEU A 88 -2.50 -0.97 6.45
C LEU A 88 -3.68 -1.35 5.56
N VAL A 89 -4.08 -2.61 5.63
CA VAL A 89 -5.33 -3.11 5.02
C VAL A 89 -6.31 -3.42 6.15
N PRO A 90 -7.41 -2.67 6.28
CA PRO A 90 -8.40 -2.90 7.33
C PRO A 90 -9.17 -4.21 7.08
N PRO A 91 -9.98 -4.68 8.05
CA PRO A 91 -11.06 -5.61 7.74
C PRO A 91 -11.92 -5.08 6.58
N ARG A 92 -12.60 -5.98 5.87
CA ARG A 92 -13.52 -5.57 4.78
C ARG A 92 -14.61 -4.67 5.37
N VAL A 93 -14.73 -3.46 4.80
CA VAL A 93 -15.76 -2.48 5.15
C VAL A 93 -16.83 -2.33 4.06
N THR A 94 -16.55 -2.77 2.84
CA THR A 94 -17.55 -2.79 1.74
C THR A 94 -18.33 -4.10 1.75
N GLU A 95 -19.64 -4.00 1.57
CA GLU A 95 -20.58 -5.11 1.39
C GLU A 95 -20.74 -5.49 -0.09
N MET A 96 -20.59 -4.54 -1.01
CA MET A 96 -20.78 -4.73 -2.45
C MET A 96 -19.54 -4.32 -3.26
N PRO A 97 -18.41 -5.05 -3.14
CA PRO A 97 -17.18 -4.72 -3.87
C PRO A 97 -17.39 -4.75 -5.39
N PHE A 98 -16.58 -3.96 -6.09
CA PHE A 98 -16.45 -4.07 -7.55
C PHE A 98 -15.77 -5.37 -7.97
N GLY A 99 -15.69 -5.64 -9.28
CA GLY A 99 -15.11 -6.89 -9.81
C GLY A 99 -13.72 -7.20 -9.21
N ASN A 100 -13.49 -8.45 -8.83
CA ASN A 100 -12.49 -8.79 -7.80
C ASN A 100 -11.40 -9.76 -8.28
N THR A 101 -11.17 -9.87 -9.60
CA THR A 101 -10.14 -10.74 -10.17
C THR A 101 -8.89 -9.98 -10.60
N PHE A 102 -7.75 -10.68 -10.59
CA PHE A 102 -6.51 -10.18 -11.18
C PHE A 102 -5.89 -11.20 -12.15
N ASP A 103 -5.21 -10.66 -13.15
CA ASP A 103 -4.56 -11.38 -14.25
C ASP A 103 -3.51 -12.41 -13.78
N GLU A 104 -3.57 -13.62 -14.36
CA GLU A 104 -2.81 -14.82 -13.98
C GLU A 104 -1.32 -14.81 -14.39
N GLY A 105 -0.88 -13.84 -15.18
CA GLY A 105 0.45 -13.87 -15.81
C GLY A 105 1.64 -13.55 -14.90
N LYS A 106 1.45 -13.14 -13.64
CA LYS A 106 2.56 -12.72 -12.75
C LYS A 106 2.45 -13.35 -11.37
N SER A 107 3.58 -13.82 -10.83
CA SER A 107 3.66 -14.24 -9.44
C SER A 107 3.30 -13.08 -8.51
N ILE A 108 2.31 -13.31 -7.65
CA ILE A 108 1.77 -12.39 -6.65
C ILE A 108 1.63 -13.18 -5.35
N GLU A 109 2.28 -12.68 -4.29
CA GLU A 109 2.15 -13.21 -2.94
C GLU A 109 0.77 -12.83 -2.38
N CYS A 110 -0.11 -13.82 -2.26
CA CYS A 110 -1.43 -13.62 -1.66
C CYS A 110 -1.31 -13.82 -0.14
N VAL A 111 -1.67 -12.78 0.61
CA VAL A 111 -1.83 -12.85 2.07
C VAL A 111 -3.30 -13.04 2.36
N SER A 112 -3.63 -14.00 3.22
CA SER A 112 -5.01 -14.22 3.65
C SER A 112 -5.60 -12.92 4.23
N PRO A 113 -6.92 -12.69 4.05
CA PRO A 113 -7.61 -11.63 4.75
C PRO A 113 -7.36 -11.72 6.27
N PRO A 114 -7.25 -10.59 6.98
CA PRO A 114 -7.05 -10.61 8.41
C PRO A 114 -8.24 -11.27 9.12
N ALA A 115 -8.01 -11.84 10.30
CA ALA A 115 -9.10 -12.33 11.13
C ALA A 115 -10.08 -11.21 11.54
N ASP A 116 -11.27 -11.57 11.98
CA ASP A 116 -12.29 -10.59 12.42
C ASP A 116 -11.73 -9.66 13.50
N GLY A 117 -11.95 -8.35 13.33
CA GLY A 117 -11.42 -7.32 14.22
C GLY A 117 -9.90 -7.11 14.11
N LYS A 118 -9.21 -7.73 13.15
CA LYS A 118 -7.78 -7.52 12.87
C LYS A 118 -7.57 -6.75 11.57
N LYS A 119 -6.40 -6.14 11.47
CA LYS A 119 -5.90 -5.50 10.24
C LYS A 119 -4.64 -6.23 9.77
N THR A 120 -4.42 -6.25 8.46
CA THR A 120 -3.15 -6.72 7.89
C THR A 120 -2.22 -5.53 7.70
N ILE A 121 -1.00 -5.63 8.22
CA ILE A 121 0.04 -4.62 8.02
C ILE A 121 1.12 -5.20 7.12
N PHE A 122 1.56 -4.43 6.14
CA PHE A 122 2.80 -4.65 5.41
C PHE A 122 3.80 -3.58 5.81
N ASN A 123 5.02 -3.98 6.20
CA ASN A 123 6.11 -3.05 6.43
C ASN A 123 7.22 -3.26 5.41
N ILE A 124 7.75 -2.14 4.93
CA ILE A 124 8.99 -2.09 4.17
C ILE A 124 10.11 -1.76 5.14
N ILE A 125 11.04 -2.69 5.29
CA ILE A 125 12.18 -2.57 6.19
C ILE A 125 13.47 -2.62 5.36
N LEU A 126 14.37 -1.68 5.58
CA LEU A 126 15.73 -1.72 5.04
C LEU A 126 16.69 -2.27 6.07
N SER A 127 17.67 -3.03 5.61
CA SER A 127 18.77 -3.51 6.43
C SER A 127 20.13 -3.42 5.75
N HIS A 128 21.19 -3.44 6.55
CA HIS A 128 22.53 -3.75 6.05
C HIS A 128 22.60 -5.15 5.42
N LYS A 129 23.60 -5.38 4.56
CA LYS A 129 23.77 -6.65 3.81
C LYS A 129 24.07 -7.88 4.66
N ALA A 130 24.62 -7.69 5.86
CA ALA A 130 24.91 -8.79 6.79
C ALA A 130 23.66 -9.28 7.54
N ALA A 131 22.51 -8.61 7.35
CA ALA A 131 21.26 -8.98 7.99
C ALA A 131 20.75 -10.35 7.52
N THR A 132 20.22 -11.11 8.48
CA THR A 132 19.57 -12.41 8.23
C THR A 132 18.07 -12.31 8.50
N PRO A 133 17.25 -13.20 7.93
CA PRO A 133 15.81 -13.24 8.19
C PRO A 133 15.44 -13.34 9.68
N GLU A 134 16.25 -14.04 10.48
CA GLU A 134 16.00 -14.27 11.91
C GLU A 134 15.97 -12.95 12.69
N HIS A 135 16.81 -11.97 12.31
CA HIS A 135 16.83 -10.64 12.92
C HIS A 135 15.57 -9.81 12.61
N VAL A 136 14.90 -10.08 11.48
CA VAL A 136 13.63 -9.42 11.13
C VAL A 136 12.51 -9.86 12.07
N VAL A 137 12.52 -11.15 12.44
CA VAL A 137 11.46 -11.79 13.20
C VAL A 137 11.69 -11.68 14.72
N SER A 138 12.94 -11.73 15.17
CA SER A 138 13.32 -11.88 16.59
C SER A 138 13.09 -10.67 17.50
N GLY A 139 12.44 -9.59 17.03
CA GLY A 139 12.12 -8.40 17.84
C GLY A 139 10.66 -7.96 17.77
N SER A 140 9.80 -8.72 17.10
CA SER A 140 8.40 -8.33 16.91
C SER A 140 7.50 -8.88 18.02
N ALA A 141 6.60 -8.05 18.53
CA ALA A 141 5.49 -8.49 19.38
C ALA A 141 4.46 -9.34 18.59
N HIS A 142 4.49 -9.27 17.27
CA HIS A 142 3.59 -9.99 16.37
C HIS A 142 4.29 -11.16 15.69
N GLN A 143 3.51 -12.16 15.28
CA GLN A 143 4.00 -13.22 14.39
C GLN A 143 4.24 -12.65 12.99
N VAL A 144 5.49 -12.28 12.71
CA VAL A 144 5.89 -11.69 11.44
C VAL A 144 6.15 -12.76 10.38
N LYS A 145 5.56 -12.58 9.21
CA LYS A 145 5.85 -13.35 8.00
C LYS A 145 6.68 -12.49 7.04
N ILE A 146 7.80 -13.03 6.57
CA ILE A 146 8.58 -12.42 5.49
C ILE A 146 7.96 -12.88 4.16
N LEU A 147 7.48 -11.93 3.35
CA LEU A 147 6.92 -12.21 2.02
C LEU A 147 8.00 -12.24 0.95
N GLY A 148 9.11 -11.54 1.18
CA GLY A 148 10.26 -11.61 0.30
C GLY A 148 11.28 -10.53 0.63
N ARG A 149 12.38 -10.55 -0.13
CA ARG A 149 13.43 -9.54 -0.03
C ARG A 149 13.96 -9.14 -1.41
N ILE A 150 14.44 -7.90 -1.50
CA ILE A 150 15.10 -7.35 -2.68
C ILE A 150 16.50 -6.93 -2.29
N GLU A 151 17.50 -7.64 -2.78
CA GLU A 151 18.89 -7.25 -2.60
C GLU A 151 19.23 -6.06 -3.51
N MET A 152 19.70 -4.98 -2.89
CA MET A 152 20.25 -3.80 -3.57
C MET A 152 21.78 -3.78 -3.38
N PRO A 153 22.54 -2.96 -4.12
CA PRO A 153 23.99 -2.91 -3.97
C PRO A 153 24.50 -2.62 -2.55
N GLN A 154 23.81 -1.79 -1.76
CA GLN A 154 24.24 -1.38 -0.41
C GLN A 154 23.42 -2.00 0.73
N GLU A 155 22.18 -2.37 0.47
CA GLU A 155 21.20 -2.74 1.50
C GLU A 155 20.29 -3.85 0.99
N ILE A 156 19.49 -4.41 1.90
CA ILE A 156 18.41 -5.35 1.57
C ILE A 156 17.09 -4.70 1.95
N ALA A 157 16.12 -4.71 1.03
CA ALA A 157 14.75 -4.34 1.34
C ALA A 157 13.94 -5.61 1.65
N TRP A 158 13.29 -5.63 2.81
CA TRP A 158 12.43 -6.71 3.26
C TRP A 158 10.99 -6.25 3.18
N LEU A 159 10.13 -7.11 2.61
CA LEU A 159 8.70 -6.97 2.73
C LEU A 159 8.23 -7.96 3.77
N VAL A 160 7.67 -7.44 4.85
CA VAL A 160 7.12 -8.25 5.94
C VAL A 160 5.66 -7.95 6.14
N THR A 161 4.93 -8.91 6.67
CA THR A 161 3.53 -8.74 7.06
C THR A 161 3.23 -9.40 8.39
N PHE A 162 2.24 -8.85 9.08
CA PHE A 162 1.68 -9.39 10.31
C PHE A 162 0.28 -8.82 10.50
N GLU A 163 -0.49 -9.45 11.38
CA GLU A 163 -1.79 -8.94 11.82
C GLU A 163 -1.65 -8.20 13.15
N ASP A 164 -2.50 -7.19 13.33
CA ASP A 164 -2.61 -6.42 14.54
C ASP A 164 -4.08 -6.08 14.82
N ASP A 165 -4.41 -5.69 16.06
CA ASP A 165 -5.76 -5.31 16.46
C ASP A 165 -6.25 -4.11 15.66
N PHE A 166 -7.44 -4.19 15.06
CA PHE A 166 -8.06 -3.04 14.42
C PHE A 166 -8.83 -2.23 15.45
N THR A 167 -8.26 -1.11 15.86
CA THR A 167 -8.78 -0.33 16.98
C THR A 167 -10.05 0.44 16.60
N VAL A 168 -10.88 0.79 17.60
CA VAL A 168 -12.09 1.60 17.38
C VAL A 168 -11.76 2.94 16.72
N ALA A 169 -10.63 3.56 17.07
CA ALA A 169 -10.20 4.82 16.47
C ALA A 169 -9.81 4.65 14.99
N GLU A 170 -9.15 3.55 14.63
CA GLU A 170 -8.85 3.24 13.22
C GLU A 170 -10.11 2.91 12.44
N ALA A 171 -11.04 2.15 13.03
CA ALA A 171 -12.34 1.85 12.45
C ALA A 171 -13.12 3.12 12.12
N ALA A 172 -13.18 4.08 13.05
CA ALA A 172 -13.84 5.36 12.83
C ALA A 172 -13.20 6.16 11.67
N VAL A 173 -11.87 6.17 11.56
CA VAL A 173 -11.15 6.84 10.47
C VAL A 173 -11.41 6.16 9.12
N VAL A 174 -11.37 4.82 9.08
CA VAL A 174 -11.65 4.07 7.84
C VAL A 174 -13.08 4.28 7.39
N GLN A 175 -14.05 4.22 8.31
CA GLN A 175 -15.45 4.44 8.00
C GLN A 175 -15.70 5.87 7.50
N ASP A 176 -15.11 6.88 8.16
CA ASP A 176 -15.22 8.28 7.73
C ASP A 176 -14.69 8.50 6.32
N HIS A 177 -13.55 7.89 5.99
CA HIS A 177 -12.99 7.92 4.64
C HIS A 177 -13.86 7.20 3.62
N PHE A 178 -14.41 6.04 3.98
CA PHE A 178 -15.29 5.25 3.13
C PHE A 178 -16.59 6.00 2.81
N ASP A 179 -17.25 6.55 3.83
CA ASP A 179 -18.55 7.22 3.70
C ASP A 179 -18.46 8.51 2.86
N LYS A 180 -17.38 9.27 3.05
CA LYS A 180 -17.16 10.55 2.35
C LYS A 180 -16.75 10.37 0.89
N LEU A 181 -16.14 9.25 0.54
CA LEU A 181 -15.69 9.06 -0.83
C LEU A 181 -16.85 8.63 -1.73
N LYS A 182 -17.13 9.48 -2.72
CA LYS A 182 -18.10 9.23 -3.77
C LYS A 182 -17.42 9.20 -5.13
N ILE A 183 -17.82 8.22 -5.94
CA ILE A 183 -17.37 8.01 -7.31
C ILE A 183 -18.49 8.55 -8.20
N HIS A 184 -18.31 9.79 -8.66
CA HIS A 184 -19.26 10.41 -9.56
C HIS A 184 -19.11 9.83 -10.97
N LEU A 185 -20.17 9.18 -11.45
CA LEU A 185 -20.22 8.69 -12.82
C LEU A 185 -20.73 9.78 -13.76
N LYS A 186 -20.24 9.76 -15.01
CA LYS A 186 -20.81 10.62 -16.06
C LYS A 186 -22.26 10.17 -16.35
N PRO A 187 -23.16 11.09 -16.71
CA PRO A 187 -24.53 10.72 -17.11
C PRO A 187 -24.54 9.64 -18.20
N GLY A 188 -25.38 8.63 -18.03
CA GLY A 188 -25.49 7.49 -18.94
C GLY A 188 -24.47 6.36 -18.72
N ASN A 189 -23.48 6.53 -17.84
CA ASN A 189 -22.60 5.45 -17.42
C ASN A 189 -23.18 4.71 -16.21
N THR A 190 -23.03 3.39 -16.20
CA THR A 190 -23.24 2.57 -15.00
C THR A 190 -21.90 2.26 -14.33
N GLY A 191 -21.94 1.79 -13.09
CA GLY A 191 -20.75 1.22 -12.44
C GLY A 191 -20.36 -0.15 -13.01
N ASP A 192 -21.11 -0.67 -13.98
CA ASP A 192 -20.82 -1.97 -14.59
C ASP A 192 -19.53 -1.89 -15.41
N GLY A 193 -18.63 -2.83 -15.18
CA GLY A 193 -17.29 -2.82 -15.77
C GLY A 193 -16.25 -2.05 -14.95
N MET A 194 -16.64 -1.41 -13.83
CA MET A 194 -15.66 -1.06 -12.80
C MET A 194 -15.08 -2.34 -12.21
N ASN A 195 -13.75 -2.46 -12.30
CA ASN A 195 -12.98 -3.49 -11.63
C ASN A 195 -12.71 -3.06 -10.18
N HIS A 196 -11.81 -3.76 -9.51
CA HIS A 196 -11.36 -3.44 -8.16
C HIS A 196 -10.91 -1.97 -8.04
N THR A 197 -11.49 -1.27 -7.08
CA THR A 197 -11.23 0.15 -6.81
C THR A 197 -10.89 0.31 -5.35
N PHE A 198 -9.85 1.08 -5.06
CA PHE A 198 -9.34 1.27 -3.71
C PHE A 198 -9.06 2.76 -3.46
N LEU A 199 -9.34 3.20 -2.24
CA LEU A 199 -8.90 4.48 -1.71
C LEU A 199 -7.57 4.31 -0.98
N HIS A 200 -6.63 5.21 -1.28
CA HIS A 200 -5.33 5.29 -0.62
C HIS A 200 -5.26 6.53 0.28
N ALA A 201 -5.47 6.35 1.58
CA ALA A 201 -5.35 7.42 2.56
C ALA A 201 -3.95 7.40 3.21
N ILE A 202 -3.15 8.44 2.99
CA ILE A 202 -1.79 8.52 3.55
C ILE A 202 -1.85 9.26 4.88
N LYS A 203 -1.48 8.59 5.97
CA LYS A 203 -1.31 9.23 7.28
C LYS A 203 0.16 9.60 7.47
N GLN A 204 0.39 10.90 7.66
CA GLN A 204 1.72 11.41 7.97
C GLN A 204 2.10 11.12 9.43
N GLY A 205 3.40 11.01 9.65
CA GLY A 205 4.02 10.76 10.95
C GLY A 205 5.52 10.61 10.78
N VAL A 206 6.22 10.25 11.87
CA VAL A 206 7.67 9.96 11.82
C VAL A 206 7.96 8.85 10.80
N ILE A 207 7.10 7.84 10.76
CA ILE A 207 7.08 6.81 9.73
C ILE A 207 5.68 6.85 9.12
N PRO A 208 5.53 7.37 7.88
CA PRO A 208 4.23 7.44 7.25
C PRO A 208 3.72 6.04 6.90
N PHE A 209 2.40 5.93 6.85
CA PHE A 209 1.73 4.73 6.36
C PHE A 209 0.55 5.10 5.46
N LEU A 210 0.15 4.14 4.64
CA LEU A 210 -1.03 4.22 3.79
C LEU A 210 -2.08 3.26 4.29
N ILE A 211 -3.34 3.70 4.31
CA ILE A 211 -4.51 2.85 4.49
C ILE A 211 -5.07 2.56 3.10
N ASP A 212 -5.18 1.27 2.76
CA ASP A 212 -5.69 0.76 1.49
C ASP A 212 -7.11 0.24 1.70
N ILE A 213 -8.11 1.08 1.40
CA ILE A 213 -9.52 0.81 1.68
C ILE A 213 -10.19 0.35 0.40
N GLU A 214 -10.78 -0.83 0.41
CA GLU A 214 -11.60 -1.34 -0.69
C GLU A 214 -12.90 -0.53 -0.82
N LEU A 215 -13.23 -0.16 -2.05
CA LEU A 215 -14.47 0.54 -2.39
C LEU A 215 -15.40 -0.40 -3.13
N GLY A 216 -16.69 -0.10 -3.05
CA GLY A 216 -17.75 -0.87 -3.69
C GLY A 216 -18.82 0.00 -4.32
N LYS A 217 -19.90 -0.65 -4.75
CA LYS A 217 -21.06 -0.02 -5.40
C LYS A 217 -21.73 1.02 -4.49
N GLU A 218 -21.58 0.89 -3.18
CA GLU A 218 -22.01 1.84 -2.14
C GLU A 218 -21.34 3.22 -2.28
N ASN A 219 -20.17 3.26 -2.91
CA ASN A 219 -19.44 4.49 -3.15
C ASN A 219 -19.83 5.17 -4.48
N LEU A 220 -20.69 4.56 -5.30
CA LEU A 220 -21.15 5.21 -6.54
C LEU A 220 -22.13 6.34 -6.22
N ASP A 221 -21.90 7.50 -6.82
CA ASP A 221 -22.88 8.58 -6.89
C ASP A 221 -23.40 8.67 -8.33
N ILE A 222 -24.57 8.06 -8.53
CA ILE A 222 -25.24 7.99 -9.82
C ILE A 222 -26.22 9.17 -9.87
N PRO A 223 -26.05 10.12 -10.79
CA PRO A 223 -27.00 11.23 -10.93
C PRO A 223 -28.41 10.67 -11.15
N GLU A 224 -29.40 11.18 -10.40
CA GLU A 224 -30.80 10.94 -10.73
C GLU A 224 -31.07 11.52 -12.14
N ASN A 225 -31.66 10.69 -13.01
CA ASN A 225 -32.02 11.08 -14.38
C ASN A 225 -33.12 12.16 -14.39
#